data_AF-A0A1I4SIP3-F1
#
_entry.id   AF-A0A1I4SIP3-F1
#
_cell.length_a   1.000
_cell.length_b   1.000
_cell.length_c   1.000
_cell.angle_alpha   90.00
_cell.angle_beta   90.00
_cell.angle_gamma   90.00
#
_symmetry.space_group_name_H-M   'P 1'
#
loop_
_entity.id
_entity.type
_entity.pdbx_description
1 polymer ?
#
loop_
_entity_poly.entity_id
_entity_poly.type
_entity_poly.pdbx_seq_one_letter_code
_entity_poly.pdbx_strand_id
1 'polypeptide(L)' 'MRQRSPRETKTFATEHEAKLFARARLDEGLAVFAGTINPHLPRRLIPSSGIHAWLADEQDSTSRSEMDGE' A
#
# COMPACT_ATOMS: atom_id res chain seq x y z
N MET A 1 31.34 5.86 -3.05
CA MET A 1 30.49 4.69 -3.32
C MET A 1 29.15 4.93 -2.64
N ARG A 2 28.09 5.19 -3.42
CA ARG A 2 26.74 5.43 -2.87
C ARG A 2 26.25 4.12 -2.27
N GLN A 3 26.18 4.03 -0.94
CA GLN A 3 25.61 2.87 -0.28
C GLN A 3 24.19 2.67 -0.82
N ARG A 4 23.97 1.56 -1.52
CA ARG A 4 22.62 1.15 -1.90
C ARG A 4 21.97 0.73 -0.59
N SER A 5 21.18 1.62 0.00
CA SER A 5 20.32 1.26 1.12
C SER A 5 19.54 0.00 0.72
N PRO A 6 19.49 -1.03 1.57
CA PRO A 6 18.79 -2.27 1.25
C PRO A 6 17.33 -1.94 0.96
N ARG A 7 16.93 -2.12 -0.31
CA ARG A 7 15.53 -1.96 -0.71
C ARG A 7 14.80 -3.21 -0.22
N GLU A 8 14.05 -3.09 0.85
CA GLU A 8 13.19 -4.17 1.32
C GLU A 8 11.88 -4.13 0.54
N THR A 9 11.55 -5.24 -0.14
CA THR A 9 10.28 -5.40 -0.84
C THR A 9 9.53 -6.53 -0.16
N LYS A 10 8.32 -6.25 0.32
CA LYS A 10 7.45 -7.24 0.96
C LYS A 10 6.11 -7.28 0.25
N THR A 11 5.66 -8.49 -0.07
CA THR A 11 4.37 -8.74 -0.69
C THR A 11 3.39 -9.18 0.40
N PHE A 12 2.16 -8.71 0.32
CA PHE A 12 1.10 -9.05 1.27
C PHE A 12 -0.07 -9.68 0.54
N ALA A 13 -0.85 -10.50 1.26
CA ALA A 13 -2.04 -11.12 0.70
C ALA A 13 -3.19 -10.10 0.54
N THR A 14 -3.24 -9.11 1.43
CA THR A 14 -4.28 -8.07 1.45
C THR A 14 -3.69 -6.67 1.31
N GLU A 15 -4.47 -5.74 0.75
CA GLU A 15 -4.09 -4.32 0.69
C GLU A 15 -3.97 -3.72 2.10
N HIS A 16 -4.79 -4.17 3.05
CA HIS A 16 -4.79 -3.73 4.45
C HIS A 16 -3.45 -3.96 5.14
N GLU A 17 -2.90 -5.18 5.04
CA GLU A 17 -1.59 -5.50 5.61
C GLU A 17 -0.47 -4.68 4.94
N ALA A 18 -0.55 -4.49 3.62
CA ALA A 18 0.41 -3.67 2.88
C ALA A 18 0.41 -2.21 3.37
N LYS A 19 -0.76 -1.68 3.70
CA LYS A 19 -0.93 -0.32 4.19
C LYS A 19 -0.47 -0.14 5.63
N LEU A 20 -0.74 -1.10 6.52
CA LEU A 20 -0.19 -1.08 7.89
C LEU A 20 1.34 -1.05 7.87
N PHE A 21 1.94 -1.90 7.02
CA PHE A 21 3.39 -1.91 6.85
C PHE A 21 3.92 -0.61 6.25
N ALA A 22 3.26 -0.09 5.21
CA ALA A 22 3.65 1.17 4.60
C ALA A 22 3.55 2.34 5.57
N ARG A 23 2.51 2.36 6.44
CA ARG A 23 2.34 3.37 7.48
C ARG A 23 3.48 3.31 8.50
N ALA A 24 3.83 2.12 8.98
CA ALA A 24 4.95 1.95 9.91
C ALA A 24 6.28 2.44 9.32
N ARG A 25 6.57 2.06 8.06
CA ARG A 25 7.80 2.48 7.37
C ARG A 25 7.83 3.98 7.07
N LEU A 26 6.68 4.58 6.80
CA LEU A 26 6.57 6.02 6.62
C LEU A 26 6.79 6.78 7.93
N ASP A 27 6.30 6.25 9.05
CA ASP A 27 6.52 6.80 10.40
C ASP A 27 7.99 6.75 10.82
N GLU A 28 8.71 5.70 10.40
CA GLU A 28 10.17 5.59 10.50
C GLU A 28 10.93 6.61 9.62
N GLY A 29 10.23 7.38 8.78
CA GLY A 29 10.84 8.36 7.86
C GLY A 29 11.40 7.75 6.59
N LEU A 30 11.02 6.52 6.23
CA LEU A 30 11.49 5.83 5.04
C LEU A 30 10.62 6.15 3.81
N ALA A 31 11.25 6.17 2.63
CA ALA A 31 10.54 6.31 1.36
C ALA A 31 9.88 4.98 0.97
N VAL A 32 8.56 4.92 1.08
CA VAL A 32 7.75 3.73 0.76
C VAL A 32 7.12 3.85 -0.63
N PHE A 33 7.06 2.74 -1.36
CA PHE A 33 6.34 2.62 -2.62
C PHE A 33 5.36 1.45 -2.49
N ALA A 34 4.14 1.63 -2.99
CA ALA A 34 3.15 0.56 -3.03
C ALA A 34 2.79 0.23 -4.47
N GLY A 35 2.42 -1.01 -4.71
CA GLY A 35 1.96 -1.43 -6.02
C GLY A 35 1.21 -2.75 -5.93
N THR A 36 0.17 -2.89 -6.75
CA THR A 36 -0.57 -4.13 -6.86
C THR A 36 0.21 -5.10 -7.76
N ILE A 37 0.54 -6.27 -7.24
CA ILE A 37 1.12 -7.37 -8.02
C ILE A 37 -0.04 -8.14 -8.67
N ASN A 38 0.11 -8.52 -9.95
CA ASN A 38 -0.89 -9.23 -10.77
C ASN A 38 -1.51 -10.44 -10.04
N PRO A 39 -2.80 -10.80 -10.26
CA PRO A 39 -3.51 -10.68 -11.55
C PRO A 39 -4.64 -9.62 -11.61
N HIS A 40 -4.90 -8.88 -10.53
CA HIS A 40 -6.01 -7.91 -10.52
C HIS A 40 -5.66 -6.67 -11.35
N LEU A 41 -6.43 -6.47 -12.43
CA LEU A 41 -6.44 -5.26 -13.25
C LEU A 41 -7.48 -4.28 -12.68
N PRO A 42 -7.20 -2.97 -12.65
CA PRO A 42 -6.01 -2.30 -13.17
C PRO A 42 -4.81 -2.31 -12.20
N ARG A 43 -3.60 -2.53 -12.74
CA ARG A 43 -2.35 -2.42 -11.97
C ARG A 43 -2.19 -0.98 -11.46
N ARG A 44 -2.22 -0.79 -10.14
CA ARG A 44 -1.95 0.51 -9.51
C ARG A 44 -0.51 0.52 -9.00
N LEU A 45 0.27 1.51 -9.45
CA LEU A 45 1.58 1.83 -8.87
C LEU A 45 1.43 3.14 -8.12
N ILE A 46 1.85 3.14 -6.86
CA ILE A 46 1.66 4.25 -5.93
C ILE A 46 3.05 4.74 -5.54
N PRO A 47 3.49 5.88 -6.08
CA PRO A 47 4.76 6.48 -5.71
C PRO A 47 4.73 6.94 -4.25
N SER A 48 5.90 7.17 -3.66
CA SER A 48 6.00 7.70 -2.29
C SER A 48 5.24 9.00 -2.09
N SER A 49 5.15 9.87 -3.11
CA SER A 49 4.33 11.08 -3.08
C SER A 49 2.83 10.82 -2.95
N GLY A 50 2.35 9.67 -3.45
CA GLY A 50 0.95 9.25 -3.39
C GLY A 50 0.62 8.31 -2.24
N ILE A 51 1.61 7.90 -1.44
CA ILE A 51 1.42 6.91 -0.38
C ILE A 51 0.46 7.42 0.71
N HIS A 52 0.52 8.72 1.03
CA HIS A 52 -0.37 9.34 2.02
C HIS A 52 -1.84 9.27 1.59
N ALA A 53 -2.11 9.53 0.31
CA ALA A 53 -3.47 9.44 -0.25
C ALA A 53 -3.95 7.99 -0.28
N TRP A 54 -3.09 7.04 -0.64
CA TRP A 54 -3.43 5.62 -0.64
C TRP A 54 -3.68 5.05 0.76
N LEU A 55 -2.93 5.49 1.77
CA LEU A 55 -3.18 5.13 3.17
C LEU A 55 -4.53 5.69 3.66
N ALA A 56 -4.95 6.85 3.15
CA ALA A 56 -6.26 7.43 3.49
C ALA A 56 -7.44 6.70 2.81
N ASP A 57 -7.21 6.12 1.62
CA ASP A 57 -8.20 5.38 0.80
C ASP A 57 -8.79 4.14 1.52
N GLU A 58 -8.10 3.52 2.48
CA GLU A 58 -8.64 2.33 3.23
C GLU A 58 -9.85 2.62 4.08
N GLN A 59 -9.93 3.84 4.60
CA GLN A 59 -11.05 4.19 5.46
C GLN A 59 -12.35 4.20 4.65
N ASP A 60 -12.26 4.36 3.33
CA ASP A 60 -13.41 4.36 2.41
C ASP A 60 -13.76 2.94 1.90
N SER A 61 -12.76 2.09 1.64
CA SER A 61 -12.97 0.74 1.09
C SER A 61 -13.56 -0.26 2.09
N THR A 62 -13.37 -0.04 3.40
CA THR A 62 -13.99 -0.87 4.47
C THR A 62 -15.52 -0.66 4.52
N SER A 63 -16.06 0.39 3.90
CA SER A 63 -17.48 0.74 3.95
C SER A 63 -18.33 0.19 2.79
N ARG A 64 -17.76 -0.60 1.85
CA ARG A 64 -18.49 -1.02 0.63
C ARG A 64 -18.70 -2.53 0.45
N SER A 65 -18.39 -3.35 1.46
CA SER A 65 -18.50 -4.81 1.36
C SER A 65 -19.69 -5.42 2.12
N GLU A 66 -20.53 -4.59 2.75
CA GLU A 66 -21.70 -5.06 3.51
C GLU A 66 -22.93 -4.31 2.99
N MET A 67 -23.59 -4.84 1.94
CA MET A 67 -24.99 -4.59 1.53
C MET A 67 -25.20 -5.04 0.08
N ASP A 68 -25.14 -6.33 -0.20
CA ASP A 68 -25.84 -6.92 -1.36
C ASP A 68 -25.97 -8.43 -1.10
N GLY A 69 -27.11 -8.82 -0.53
CA GLY A 69 -27.40 -10.20 -0.15
C GLY A 69 -28.72 -10.28 0.60
N GLU A 70 -29.79 -9.84 -0.06
CA GLU A 70 -31.20 -10.12 0.31
C GLU A 70 -31.60 -11.52 -0.16
#